data_AF-A0A7J5RJC4-F1
#
_entry.id   AF-A0A7J5RJC4-F1
#
_cell.length_a   1.000
_cell.length_b   1.000
_cell.length_c   1.000
_cell.angle_alpha   90.00
_cell.angle_beta   90.00
_cell.angle_gamma   90.00
#
_symmetry.space_group_name_H-M   'P 1'
#
loop_
_entity.id
_entity.type
_entity.pdbx_description
1 polymer ?
#
loop_
_entity_poly.entity_id
_entity_poly.type
_entity_poly.pdbx_seq_one_letter_code
_entity_poly.pdbx_strand_id
1 'polypeptide(L)'
;MEYYFIAANTGFSTELGKEEIEARIQTKLDDMTNCNVKVEYKRLESDRIRLIFWRDDLLKYSGKSNIIPDTDMAIVLGIHISAFRPEGMDCNKLLLYPLSEINGRCYTHKTAFIRLYRVLMESVLEQSTENINIRVYGDRIVLDIKY
;
A
#
# COMPACT_ATOMS: atom_id res chain seq x y z
N MET A 1 5.57 15.14 -17.96
CA MET A 1 6.62 14.27 -17.43
C MET A 1 5.92 13.03 -16.94
N GLU A 2 6.36 11.85 -17.37
CA GLU A 2 5.77 10.59 -16.97
C GLU A 2 6.31 10.21 -15.58
N TYR A 3 5.41 9.83 -14.68
CA TYR A 3 5.77 9.33 -13.36
C TYR A 3 5.21 7.93 -13.18
N TYR A 4 5.82 7.16 -12.28
CA TYR A 4 5.39 5.80 -11.98
C TYR A 4 4.99 5.60 -10.52
N PHE A 5 4.16 4.61 -10.22
CA PHE A 5 3.90 4.18 -8.84
C PHE A 5 3.68 2.68 -8.75
N ILE A 6 3.83 2.15 -7.53
CA ILE A 6 3.57 0.74 -7.25
C ILE A 6 2.18 0.57 -6.63
N ALA A 7 1.40 -0.32 -7.21
CA ALA A 7 0.18 -0.86 -6.61
C ALA A 7 0.00 -2.30 -7.11
N ALA A 8 -0.74 -3.15 -6.40
CA ALA A 8 -1.05 -4.50 -6.88
C ALA A 8 0.19 -5.30 -7.37
N ASN A 9 1.33 -5.13 -6.68
CA ASN A 9 2.63 -5.71 -7.02
C ASN A 9 3.08 -5.41 -8.47
N THR A 10 2.83 -4.19 -8.95
CA THR A 10 3.11 -3.76 -10.33
C THR A 10 3.39 -2.26 -10.39
N GLY A 11 4.26 -1.86 -11.31
CA GLY A 11 4.49 -0.46 -11.67
C GLY A 11 3.44 0.05 -12.65
N PHE A 12 2.86 1.21 -12.37
CA PHE A 12 1.88 1.89 -13.20
C PHE A 12 2.39 3.27 -13.60
N SER A 13 2.21 3.64 -14.86
CA SER A 13 2.43 4.99 -15.35
C SER A 13 1.25 5.90 -15.00
N THR A 14 1.53 7.13 -14.56
CA THR A 14 0.51 8.16 -14.32
C THR A 14 -0.14 8.69 -15.60
N GLU A 15 0.39 8.34 -16.76
CA GLU A 15 -0.15 8.68 -18.08
C GLU A 15 -1.20 7.67 -18.58
N LEU A 16 -1.32 6.50 -17.93
CA LEU A 16 -2.43 5.60 -18.18
C LEU A 16 -3.77 6.23 -17.77
N GLY A 17 -4.83 5.85 -18.48
CA GLY A 17 -6.18 6.30 -18.17
C GLY A 17 -6.60 5.85 -16.77
N LYS A 18 -7.33 6.71 -16.05
CA LYS A 18 -7.83 6.43 -14.69
C LYS A 18 -8.53 5.07 -14.59
N GLU A 19 -9.47 4.80 -15.50
CA GLU A 19 -10.27 3.57 -15.50
C GLU A 19 -9.39 2.33 -15.72
N GLU A 20 -8.37 2.43 -16.57
CA GLU A 20 -7.43 1.34 -16.83
C GLU A 20 -6.55 1.04 -15.62
N ILE A 21 -6.03 2.07 -14.94
CA ILE A 21 -5.28 1.94 -13.70
C ILE A 21 -6.14 1.25 -12.64
N GLU A 22 -7.34 1.78 -12.39
CA GLU A 22 -8.25 1.26 -11.37
C GLU A 22 -8.63 -0.19 -11.67
N ALA A 23 -9.00 -0.52 -12.92
CA ALA A 23 -9.36 -1.88 -13.30
C ALA A 23 -8.22 -2.88 -13.06
N ARG A 24 -7.00 -2.56 -13.47
CA ARG A 24 -5.83 -3.45 -13.31
C ARG A 24 -5.46 -3.67 -11.84
N ILE A 25 -5.52 -2.62 -11.03
CA ILE A 25 -5.30 -2.74 -9.58
C ILE A 25 -6.43 -3.59 -8.98
N GLN A 26 -7.68 -3.31 -9.35
CA GLN A 26 -8.87 -3.96 -8.80
C GLN A 26 -8.88 -5.46 -9.08
N THR A 27 -8.57 -5.92 -10.30
CA THR A 27 -8.51 -7.35 -10.63
C THR A 27 -7.61 -8.13 -9.67
N LYS A 28 -6.43 -7.59 -9.36
CA LYS A 28 -5.49 -8.23 -8.45
C LYS A 28 -5.92 -8.15 -6.98
N LEU A 29 -6.55 -7.04 -6.59
CA LEU A 29 -7.09 -6.89 -5.23
C LEU A 29 -8.27 -7.84 -5.00
N ASP A 30 -9.12 -8.05 -6.00
CA ASP A 30 -10.27 -8.96 -5.91
C ASP A 30 -9.79 -10.39 -5.58
N ASP A 31 -8.75 -10.87 -6.26
CA ASP A 31 -8.14 -12.18 -6.00
C ASP A 31 -7.52 -12.28 -4.58
N MET A 32 -6.83 -11.23 -4.13
CA MET A 32 -6.14 -11.23 -2.84
C MET A 32 -7.08 -11.04 -1.64
N THR A 33 -8.17 -10.31 -1.83
CA THR A 33 -9.02 -9.82 -0.73
C THR A 33 -10.41 -10.45 -0.73
N ASN A 34 -10.68 -11.39 -1.64
CA ASN A 34 -12.02 -11.93 -1.89
C ASN A 34 -13.05 -10.80 -2.15
N CYS A 35 -12.68 -9.87 -3.02
CA CYS A 35 -13.50 -8.72 -3.42
C CYS A 35 -13.87 -7.72 -2.31
N ASN A 36 -13.21 -7.76 -1.14
CA ASN A 36 -13.53 -6.91 0.01
C ASN A 36 -12.85 -5.52 -0.01
N VAL A 37 -12.06 -5.23 -1.05
CA VAL A 37 -11.37 -3.95 -1.19
C VAL A 37 -11.75 -3.30 -2.53
N LYS A 38 -12.03 -2.00 -2.50
CA LYS A 38 -12.20 -1.17 -3.71
C LYS A 38 -11.12 -0.11 -3.80
N VAL A 39 -10.56 0.08 -4.99
CA VAL A 39 -9.55 1.11 -5.23
C VAL A 39 -10.13 2.30 -5.99
N GLU A 40 -9.67 3.50 -5.62
CA GLU A 40 -9.90 4.74 -6.36
C GLU A 40 -8.55 5.44 -6.59
N TYR A 41 -8.28 5.81 -7.84
CA TYR A 41 -7.12 6.59 -8.26
C TYR A 41 -7.52 8.03 -8.56
N LYS A 42 -6.73 8.97 -8.07
CA LYS A 42 -6.86 10.40 -8.35
C LYS A 42 -5.51 10.97 -8.76
N ARG A 43 -5.45 11.55 -9.95
CA ARG A 43 -4.41 12.51 -10.31
C ARG A 43 -4.83 13.86 -9.72
N LEU A 44 -4.12 14.31 -8.70
CA LEU A 44 -4.42 15.56 -8.01
C LEU A 44 -3.80 16.75 -8.75
N GLU A 45 -2.54 16.58 -9.16
CA GLU A 45 -1.74 17.55 -9.90
C GLU A 45 -0.87 16.79 -10.91
N SER A 46 -0.07 17.49 -11.73
CA SER A 46 0.78 16.84 -12.73
C SER A 46 1.81 15.86 -12.14
N ASP A 47 2.28 16.16 -10.93
CA ASP A 47 3.33 15.51 -10.13
C ASP A 47 2.77 14.90 -8.82
N ARG A 48 1.44 14.78 -8.69
CA ARG A 48 0.82 14.32 -7.45
C ARG A 48 -0.36 13.42 -7.70
N ILE A 49 -0.31 12.24 -7.08
CA ILE A 49 -1.37 11.25 -7.14
C ILE A 49 -1.86 10.85 -5.74
N ARG A 50 -3.06 10.28 -5.72
CA ARG A 50 -3.66 9.65 -4.56
C ARG A 50 -4.29 8.32 -4.93
N LEU A 51 -3.98 7.28 -4.16
CA LEU A 51 -4.68 6.02 -4.16
C LEU A 51 -5.50 5.91 -2.87
N ILE A 52 -6.77 5.51 -3.01
CA ILE A 52 -7.68 5.25 -1.89
C ILE A 52 -8.11 3.80 -1.98
N PHE A 53 -7.85 3.03 -0.93
CA PHE A 53 -8.27 1.64 -0.80
C PHE A 53 -9.38 1.57 0.24
N TRP A 54 -10.62 1.50 -0.22
CA TRP A 54 -11.80 1.30 0.60
C TRP A 54 -11.92 -0.15 0.99
N ARG A 55 -12.18 -0.43 2.27
CA ARG A 55 -12.31 -1.78 2.81
C ARG A 55 -13.21 -1.77 4.02
N ASP A 56 -13.91 -2.87 4.28
CA ASP A 56 -14.72 -2.99 5.48
C ASP A 56 -13.87 -2.85 6.74
N ASP A 57 -14.47 -2.25 7.77
CA ASP A 57 -13.81 -1.79 8.99
C ASP A 57 -13.25 -2.95 9.80
N LEU A 58 -12.07 -3.43 9.40
CA LEU A 58 -11.36 -4.47 10.13
C LEU A 58 -10.70 -3.91 11.40
N LEU A 59 -10.62 -2.59 11.58
CA LEU A 59 -9.80 -1.96 12.62
C LEU A 59 -10.62 -0.98 13.46
N LYS A 60 -10.96 -1.40 14.68
CA LYS A 60 -11.34 -0.49 15.78
C LYS A 60 -10.18 0.41 16.25
N TYR A 61 -9.20 0.72 15.39
CA TYR A 61 -8.05 1.54 15.70
C TYR A 61 -8.14 2.82 14.88
N SER A 62 -8.73 3.84 15.52
CA SER A 62 -8.84 5.19 14.98
C SER A 62 -7.46 5.71 14.55
N GLY A 63 -7.39 6.43 13.42
CA GLY A 63 -6.18 6.90 12.72
C GLY A 63 -5.23 7.84 13.46
N LYS A 64 -5.19 7.80 14.80
CA LYS A 64 -4.26 8.52 15.69
C LYS A 64 -2.96 7.76 15.95
N SER A 65 -2.87 6.48 15.61
CA SER A 65 -1.65 5.69 15.79
C SER A 65 -0.71 5.83 14.58
N ASN A 66 0.60 5.94 14.84
CA ASN A 66 1.64 5.96 13.80
C ASN A 66 1.94 4.56 13.23
N ILE A 67 1.00 3.62 13.35
CA ILE A 67 1.15 2.24 12.93
C ILE A 67 0.29 1.94 11.69
N ILE A 68 0.71 0.94 10.94
CA ILE A 68 -0.02 0.33 9.84
C ILE A 68 -0.05 -1.19 10.07
N PRO A 69 -1.23 -1.85 9.98
CA PRO A 69 -1.32 -3.30 10.08
C PRO A 69 -0.77 -3.99 8.83
N ASP A 70 -0.34 -5.23 9.01
CA ASP A 70 0.07 -6.14 7.94
C ASP A 70 -0.93 -6.27 6.79
N THR A 71 -2.23 -6.36 7.09
CA THR A 71 -3.31 -6.41 6.08
C THR A 71 -3.28 -5.18 5.17
N ASP A 72 -3.02 -4.01 5.74
CA ASP A 72 -3.05 -2.75 5.02
C ASP A 72 -1.78 -2.57 4.18
N MET A 73 -0.63 -3.00 4.72
CA MET A 73 0.62 -3.06 3.96
C MET A 73 0.47 -4.00 2.75
N ALA A 74 -0.14 -5.17 2.95
CA ALA A 74 -0.43 -6.15 1.90
C ALA A 74 -1.36 -5.59 0.83
N ILE A 75 -2.45 -4.92 1.21
CA ILE A 75 -3.38 -4.27 0.27
C ILE A 75 -2.68 -3.20 -0.56
N VAL A 76 -1.94 -2.29 0.08
CA VAL A 76 -1.29 -1.17 -0.62
C VAL A 76 -0.23 -1.66 -1.61
N LEU A 77 0.60 -2.63 -1.21
CA LEU A 77 1.65 -3.17 -2.08
C LEU A 77 1.15 -4.23 -3.04
N GLY A 78 0.01 -4.87 -2.79
CA GLY A 78 -0.48 -5.97 -3.61
C GLY A 78 0.25 -7.29 -3.41
N ILE A 79 0.90 -7.48 -2.26
CA ILE A 79 1.70 -8.67 -1.97
C ILE A 79 1.07 -9.46 -0.83
N HIS A 80 1.36 -10.76 -0.80
CA HIS A 80 0.79 -11.65 0.20
C HIS A 80 1.18 -11.23 1.63
N ILE A 81 0.23 -11.35 2.57
CA ILE A 81 0.38 -10.87 3.96
C ILE A 81 1.54 -11.54 4.72
N SER A 82 1.97 -12.74 4.29
CA SER A 82 3.12 -13.43 4.87
C SER A 82 4.44 -12.68 4.70
N ALA A 83 4.54 -11.72 3.78
CA ALA A 83 5.71 -10.83 3.67
C ALA A 83 5.90 -9.90 4.89
N PHE A 84 4.91 -9.83 5.79
CA PHE A 84 4.89 -8.97 6.97
C PHE A 84 4.63 -9.72 8.29
N ARG A 85 4.50 -11.05 8.24
CA ARG A 85 4.20 -11.90 9.40
C ARG A 85 5.34 -12.88 9.66
N PRO A 86 5.84 -12.98 10.89
CA PRO A 86 6.94 -13.89 11.22
C PRO A 86 6.53 -15.37 11.35
N GLU A 87 5.23 -15.70 11.43
CA GLU A 87 4.80 -17.07 11.68
C GLU A 87 4.91 -17.99 10.44
N GLY A 88 5.72 -19.06 10.56
CA GLY A 88 5.70 -20.22 9.67
C GLY A 88 6.40 -20.08 8.31
N MET A 89 6.90 -18.89 7.95
CA MET A 89 7.81 -18.72 6.81
C MET A 89 9.24 -18.46 7.28
N ASP A 90 10.19 -18.90 6.47
CA ASP A 90 11.59 -18.47 6.50
C ASP A 90 11.64 -16.94 6.69
N CYS A 91 12.13 -16.49 7.84
CA CYS A 91 12.23 -15.06 8.19
C CYS A 91 13.04 -14.27 7.16
N ASN A 92 13.83 -14.94 6.31
CA ASN A 92 14.51 -14.36 5.16
C ASN A 92 13.55 -13.79 4.09
N LYS A 93 12.24 -14.08 4.16
CA LYS A 93 11.21 -13.57 3.23
C LYS A 93 10.44 -12.36 3.76
N LEU A 94 10.70 -11.93 5.00
CA LEU A 94 10.07 -10.74 5.58
C LEU A 94 10.63 -9.47 4.92
N LEU A 95 9.74 -8.65 4.35
CA LEU A 95 10.13 -7.33 3.85
C LEU A 95 10.23 -6.29 4.96
N LEU A 96 9.40 -6.44 6.01
CA LEU A 96 9.42 -5.59 7.19
C LEU A 96 9.19 -6.42 8.43
N TYR A 97 10.03 -6.21 9.44
CA TYR A 97 9.83 -6.78 10.76
C TYR A 97 8.78 -5.96 11.53
N PRO A 98 7.75 -6.59 12.14
CA PRO A 98 6.73 -5.87 12.89
C PRO A 98 7.28 -5.34 14.22
N LEU A 99 6.77 -4.19 14.65
CA LEU A 99 7.07 -3.62 15.97
C LEU A 99 6.28 -4.29 17.09
N SER A 100 5.09 -4.80 16.80
CA SER A 100 4.23 -5.46 17.76
C SER A 100 3.26 -6.41 17.07
N GLU A 101 2.84 -7.43 17.80
CA GLU A 101 1.74 -8.31 17.43
C GLU A 101 0.60 -8.18 18.46
N ILE A 102 -0.62 -7.97 17.99
CA ILE A 102 -1.81 -7.86 18.85
C ILE A 102 -2.93 -8.68 18.21
N ASN A 103 -3.45 -9.68 18.94
CA ASN A 103 -4.53 -10.57 18.47
C ASN A 103 -4.26 -11.18 17.08
N GLY A 104 -3.03 -11.66 16.83
CA GLY A 104 -2.64 -12.29 15.56
C GLY A 104 -2.49 -11.33 14.38
N ARG A 105 -2.43 -10.01 14.64
CA ARG A 105 -2.12 -8.99 13.63
C ARG A 105 -0.77 -8.35 13.92
N CYS A 106 0.05 -8.25 12.89
CA CYS A 106 1.34 -7.58 12.94
C CYS A 106 1.19 -6.10 12.59
N TYR A 107 1.94 -5.25 13.30
CA TYR A 107 1.90 -3.80 13.12
C TYR A 107 3.29 -3.24 12.93
N THR A 108 3.42 -2.29 12.00
CA THR A 108 4.68 -1.61 11.71
C THR A 108 4.48 -0.10 11.76
N HIS A 109 5.52 0.68 12.07
CA HIS A 109 5.43 2.14 12.02
C HIS A 109 5.25 2.61 10.57
N LYS A 110 4.37 3.58 10.33
CA LYS A 110 4.11 4.14 8.99
C LYS A 110 5.39 4.59 8.28
N THR A 111 6.32 5.20 9.01
CA THR A 111 7.63 5.61 8.45
C THR A 111 8.45 4.44 7.92
N ALA A 112 8.42 3.27 8.56
CA ALA A 112 9.15 2.10 8.06
C ALA A 112 8.49 1.55 6.79
N PHE A 113 7.16 1.54 6.73
CA PHE A 113 6.43 1.20 5.50
C PHE A 113 6.70 2.19 4.36
N ILE A 114 6.69 3.50 4.65
CA ILE A 114 7.01 4.55 3.66
C ILE A 114 8.44 4.37 3.14
N ARG A 115 9.41 4.01 4.00
CA ARG A 115 10.79 3.72 3.58
C ARG A 115 10.84 2.50 2.65
N LEU A 116 10.14 1.41 2.99
CA LEU A 116 10.04 0.25 2.11
C LEU A 116 9.46 0.65 0.75
N TYR A 117 8.32 1.36 0.74
CA TYR A 117 7.67 1.79 -0.50
C TYR A 117 8.62 2.65 -1.35
N ARG A 118 9.32 3.62 -0.74
CA ARG A 118 10.32 4.45 -1.43
C ARG A 118 11.45 3.61 -2.03
N VAL A 119 12.00 2.66 -1.28
CA VAL A 119 13.05 1.75 -1.80
C VAL A 119 12.52 0.96 -3.00
N LEU A 120 11.29 0.47 -2.97
CA LEU A 120 10.70 -0.25 -4.10
C LEU A 120 10.51 0.67 -5.31
N MET A 121 10.06 1.91 -5.10
CA MET A 121 9.94 2.91 -6.17
C MET A 121 11.29 3.19 -6.85
N GLU A 122 12.33 3.41 -6.04
CA GLU A 122 13.67 3.75 -6.53
C GLU A 122 14.38 2.54 -7.17
N SER A 123 14.24 1.34 -6.61
CA SER A 123 14.97 0.15 -7.08
C SER A 123 14.27 -0.62 -8.20
N VAL A 124 12.94 -0.60 -8.27
CA VAL A 124 12.16 -1.36 -9.26
C VAL A 124 11.72 -0.48 -10.42
N LEU A 125 11.37 0.78 -10.16
CA LEU A 125 10.82 1.69 -11.17
C LEU A 125 11.76 2.85 -11.51
N GLU A 126 12.93 2.93 -10.87
CA GLU A 126 13.87 4.05 -11.02
C GLU A 126 13.21 5.43 -10.79
N GLN A 127 12.17 5.46 -9.94
CA GLN A 127 11.33 6.63 -9.71
C GLN A 127 11.66 7.29 -8.38
N SER A 128 12.20 8.51 -8.43
CA SER A 128 12.36 9.35 -7.24
C SER A 128 11.02 9.93 -6.77
N THR A 129 10.92 10.22 -5.46
CA THR A 129 9.74 10.82 -4.85
C THR A 129 10.11 11.93 -3.89
N GLU A 130 9.54 13.12 -4.06
CA GLU A 130 9.60 14.20 -3.07
C GLU A 130 8.98 13.74 -1.74
N ASN A 131 7.74 13.26 -1.78
CA ASN A 131 7.01 12.90 -0.57
C ASN A 131 6.05 11.71 -0.77
N ILE A 132 5.99 10.84 0.23
CA ILE A 132 5.02 9.74 0.31
C ILE A 132 4.36 9.80 1.68
N ASN A 133 3.03 9.86 1.71
CA ASN A 133 2.27 9.89 2.95
C ASN A 133 1.18 8.82 2.94
N ILE A 134 1.03 8.10 4.05
CA ILE A 134 0.00 7.08 4.22
C ILE A 134 -0.87 7.38 5.44
N ARG A 135 -2.18 7.40 5.23
CA ARG A 135 -3.20 7.59 6.27
C ARG A 135 -4.10 6.36 6.31
N VAL A 136 -4.24 5.79 7.51
CA VAL A 136 -5.08 4.63 7.76
C VAL A 136 -6.28 5.10 8.57
N TYR A 137 -7.46 4.89 8.00
CA TYR A 137 -8.76 5.11 8.59
C TYR A 137 -9.44 3.75 8.84
N GLY A 138 -10.56 3.71 9.54
CA GLY A 138 -11.29 2.46 9.76
C GLY A 138 -11.76 1.83 8.45
N ASP A 139 -12.31 2.67 7.56
CA ASP A 139 -12.94 2.30 6.30
C ASP A 139 -12.04 2.38 5.06
N ARG A 140 -10.84 2.98 5.19
CA ARG A 140 -9.95 3.18 4.03
C ARG A 140 -8.50 3.42 4.38
N ILE A 141 -7.65 3.15 3.40
CA ILE A 141 -6.25 3.55 3.38
C ILE A 141 -6.08 4.61 2.29
N VAL A 142 -5.37 5.69 2.60
CA VAL A 142 -5.07 6.77 1.64
C VAL A 142 -3.55 6.87 1.49
N LEU A 143 -3.05 6.60 0.29
CA LEU A 143 -1.65 6.79 -0.08
C LEU A 143 -1.55 8.01 -1.00
N ASP A 144 -0.81 9.02 -0.57
CA ASP A 144 -0.47 10.20 -1.35
C ASP A 144 0.99 10.10 -1.79
N ILE A 145 1.26 10.35 -3.07
CA ILE A 145 2.62 10.38 -3.64
C ILE A 145 2.79 11.71 -4.36
N LYS A 146 3.89 12.39 -4.06
CA LYS A 146 4.39 13.56 -4.78
C LYS A 146 5.79 13.23 -5.31
N TYR A 147 5.99 13.49 -6.59
CA TYR A 147 7.23 13.17 -7.31
C TYR A 147 8.25 14.29 -7.21
#